data_AF-A0A377XNC3-F1
#
_entry.id   AF-A0A377XNC3-F1
#
_cell.length_a   1.000
_cell.length_b   1.000
_cell.length_c   1.000
_cell.angle_alpha   90.00
_cell.angle_beta   90.00
_cell.angle_gamma   90.00
#
_symmetry.space_group_name_H-M   'P 1'
#
loop_
_entity.id
_entity.type
_entity.pdbx_description
1 polymer ?
#
loop_
_entity_poly.entity_id
_entity_poly.type
_entity_poly.pdbx_seq_one_letter_code
_entity_poly.pdbx_strand_id
1 'polypeptide(L)'
;MNSRVKFRDLTSGEERVRTLVFPSQVTDSASQLSVLAPVGAALLGLKVGSTIHWELPGGASTHLEVLELLYQPEAAGEFHR
;
A
#
# COMPACT_ATOMS: atom_id res chain seq x y z
N MET A 1 0.38 2.62 -10.91
CA MET A 1 1.25 3.15 -9.82
C MET A 1 0.95 4.62 -9.58
N ASN A 2 1.17 5.15 -8.37
CA ASN A 2 0.52 6.38 -7.84
C ASN A 2 -0.94 6.15 -7.41
N SER A 3 -1.26 4.94 -6.99
CA SER A 3 -2.58 4.60 -6.47
C SER A 3 -2.69 4.97 -4.99
N ARG A 4 -3.84 5.48 -4.56
CA ARG A 4 -4.11 5.79 -3.15
C ARG A 4 -4.95 4.67 -2.56
N VAL A 5 -4.45 4.04 -1.51
CA VAL A 5 -5.04 2.85 -0.90
C VAL A 5 -5.32 3.09 0.57
N LYS A 6 -6.50 2.68 1.03
CA LYS A 6 -6.86 2.55 2.44
C LYS A 6 -6.65 1.10 2.84
N PHE A 7 -5.88 0.89 3.90
CA PHE A 7 -5.66 -0.43 4.48
C PHE A 7 -5.78 -0.36 5.99
N ARG A 8 -6.12 -1.50 6.59
CA ARG A 8 -6.19 -1.67 8.04
C ARG A 8 -5.10 -2.61 8.48
N ASP A 9 -4.37 -2.21 9.51
CA ASP A 9 -3.49 -3.10 10.24
C ASP A 9 -4.34 -3.97 11.17
N LEU A 10 -4.35 -5.28 10.95
CA LEU A 10 -5.14 -6.24 11.72
C LEU A 10 -4.52 -6.57 13.07
N THR A 11 -3.26 -6.20 13.31
CA THR A 11 -2.57 -6.38 14.60
C THR A 11 -2.97 -5.29 15.59
N SER A 12 -3.06 -4.04 15.13
CA SER A 12 -3.37 -2.85 15.94
C SER A 12 -4.81 -2.37 15.77
N GLY A 13 -5.49 -2.75 14.69
CA GLY A 13 -6.80 -2.24 14.29
C GLY A 13 -6.76 -0.87 13.59
N GLU A 14 -5.57 -0.29 13.39
CA GLU A 14 -5.43 1.07 12.88
C GLU A 14 -5.65 1.14 11.36
N GLU A 15 -6.47 2.08 10.91
CA GLU A 15 -6.71 2.33 9.49
C GLU A 15 -5.77 3.43 8.97
N ARG A 16 -5.11 3.17 7.85
CA ARG A 16 -4.18 4.11 7.22
C ARG A 16 -4.48 4.27 5.75
N VAL A 17 -4.30 5.49 5.27
CA VAL A 17 -4.34 5.82 3.84
C VAL A 17 -2.94 6.18 3.40
N ARG A 18 -2.45 5.53 2.34
CA ARG A 18 -1.15 5.84 1.74
C ARG A 18 -1.24 5.89 0.22
N THR A 19 -0.38 6.68 -0.39
CA THR A 19 -0.17 6.69 -1.83
C THR A 19 1.03 5.81 -2.18
N LEU A 20 0.81 4.81 -3.02
CA LEU A 20 1.87 3.90 -3.46
C LEU A 20 2.67 4.55 -4.60
N VAL A 21 3.92 4.92 -4.31
CA VAL A 21 4.79 5.70 -5.21
C VAL A 21 6.09 4.95 -5.49
N PHE A 22 6.81 5.38 -6.54
CA PHE A 22 8.17 4.89 -6.76
C PHE A 22 9.13 5.42 -5.68
N PRO A 23 10.24 4.71 -5.38
CA PRO A 23 11.18 5.11 -4.33
C PRO A 23 11.74 6.52 -4.53
N SER A 24 11.98 6.92 -5.78
CA SER A 24 12.47 8.25 -6.15
C SER A 24 11.45 9.38 -5.93
N GLN A 25 10.17 9.04 -5.74
CA GLN A 25 9.07 9.99 -5.58
C GLN A 25 8.59 10.10 -4.13
N VAL A 26 9.22 9.40 -3.19
CA VAL A 26 8.91 9.52 -1.77
C VAL A 26 9.45 10.86 -1.25
N THR A 27 8.55 11.79 -1.01
CA THR A 27 8.81 13.08 -0.36
C THR A 27 8.33 13.08 1.09
N ASP A 28 7.33 12.26 1.43
CA ASP A 28 6.77 12.17 2.77
C ASP A 28 6.39 10.73 3.14
N SER A 29 7.21 10.06 3.95
CA SER A 29 6.98 8.67 4.37
C SER A 29 5.73 8.47 5.25
N ALA A 30 5.13 9.56 5.76
CA ALA A 30 3.91 9.50 6.56
C ALA A 30 2.65 9.38 5.70
N SER A 31 2.65 9.88 4.46
CA SER A 31 1.50 9.82 3.53
C SER A 31 1.79 8.99 2.29
N GLN A 32 3.05 8.82 1.92
CA GLN A 32 3.50 8.07 0.76
C GLN A 32 4.22 6.78 1.20
N LEU A 33 4.07 5.75 0.38
CA LEU A 33 4.67 4.46 0.59
C LEU A 33 5.39 4.03 -0.67
N SER A 34 6.69 3.75 -0.54
CA SER A 34 7.49 3.21 -1.64
C SER A 34 7.01 1.82 -2.01
N VAL A 35 6.83 1.56 -3.31
CA VAL A 35 6.56 0.21 -3.84
C VAL A 35 7.68 -0.79 -3.53
N LEU A 36 8.90 -0.33 -3.23
CA LEU A 36 10.02 -1.20 -2.81
C LEU A 36 10.09 -1.41 -1.29
N ALA A 37 9.28 -0.70 -0.50
CA ALA A 37 9.16 -1.01 0.91
C ALA A 37 8.43 -2.36 1.06
N PRO A 38 8.70 -3.15 2.12
CA PRO A 38 8.06 -4.45 2.31
C PRO A 38 6.53 -4.38 2.20
N VAL A 39 5.91 -3.39 2.86
CA VAL A 39 4.46 -3.15 2.80
C VAL A 39 4.02 -2.68 1.40
N GLY A 40 4.82 -1.88 0.71
CA GLY A 40 4.45 -1.38 -0.60
C GLY A 40 4.48 -2.47 -1.68
N ALA A 41 5.46 -3.36 -1.62
CA ALA A 41 5.53 -4.56 -2.45
C ALA A 41 4.38 -5.50 -2.14
N ALA A 42 3.98 -5.61 -0.87
CA ALA A 42 2.84 -6.40 -0.42
C ALA A 42 1.52 -5.91 -1.03
N LEU A 43 1.31 -4.59 -1.06
CA LEU A 43 0.10 -3.97 -1.59
C LEU A 43 0.05 -4.01 -3.11
N LEU A 44 1.20 -4.11 -3.78
CA LEU A 44 1.28 -4.20 -5.23
C LEU A 44 0.66 -5.51 -5.73
N GLY A 45 -0.45 -5.41 -6.45
CA GLY A 45 -1.16 -6.55 -7.04
C GLY A 45 -2.26 -7.15 -6.17
N LEU A 46 -2.45 -6.66 -4.93
CA LEU A 46 -3.60 -7.03 -4.12
C LEU A 46 -4.87 -6.30 -4.59
N LYS A 47 -6.00 -6.97 -4.38
CA LYS A 47 -7.34 -6.41 -4.64
C LYS A 47 -7.96 -5.93 -3.33
N VAL A 48 -8.89 -4.99 -3.44
CA VAL A 48 -9.76 -4.60 -2.33
C VAL A 48 -10.43 -5.85 -1.72
N GLY A 49 -10.44 -5.94 -0.39
CA GLY A 49 -10.90 -7.09 0.39
C GLY A 49 -9.85 -8.19 0.61
N SER A 50 -8.66 -8.06 0.02
CA SER A 50 -7.57 -9.03 0.25
C SER A 50 -6.88 -8.73 1.57
N THR A 51 -6.54 -9.79 2.31
CA THR A 51 -5.63 -9.71 3.45
C THR A 51 -4.25 -10.24 3.07
N ILE A 52 -3.23 -9.71 3.71
CA ILE A 52 -1.85 -10.15 3.59
C ILE A 52 -1.23 -10.27 4.97
N HIS A 53 -0.68 -11.44 5.24
CA HIS A 53 0.14 -11.70 6.41
C HIS A 53 1.58 -11.92 5.95
N TRP A 54 2.50 -11.07 6.41
CA TRP A 54 3.89 -11.12 6.02
C TRP A 54 4.80 -11.10 7.25
N GLU A 55 5.65 -12.13 7.37
CA GLU A 55 6.76 -12.17 8.31
C GLU A 55 8.00 -11.45 7.75
N LEU A 56 8.36 -10.33 8.35
CA LEU A 56 9.55 -9.56 8.03
C LEU A 56 10.80 -10.22 8.65
N PRO A 57 11.97 -10.07 8.01
CA PRO A 57 13.23 -10.49 8.61
C PRO A 57 13.45 -9.76 9.95
N GLY A 58 13.75 -10.54 11.00
CA GLY A 58 13.83 -10.05 12.38
C GLY A 58 12.61 -10.38 13.25
N GLY A 59 11.63 -11.13 12.73
CA GLY A 59 10.51 -11.68 13.51
C GLY A 59 9.33 -10.72 13.67
N ALA A 60 9.35 -9.56 13.02
CA ALA A 60 8.19 -8.68 12.96
C ALA A 60 7.18 -9.27 11.96
N SER A 61 5.91 -9.41 12.34
CA SER A 61 4.84 -9.79 11.42
C SER A 61 3.90 -8.61 11.18
N THR A 62 3.52 -8.43 9.93
CA THR A 62 2.59 -7.39 9.49
C THR A 62 1.38 -8.07 8.90
N HIS A 63 0.20 -7.78 9.44
CA HIS A 63 -1.06 -8.30 8.95
C HIS A 63 -1.93 -7.14 8.49
N LEU A 64 -2.17 -7.03 7.19
CA LEU A 64 -2.90 -5.92 6.61
C LEU A 64 -4.10 -6.41 5.82
N GLU A 65 -5.16 -5.61 5.83
CA GLU A 65 -6.33 -5.78 4.97
C GLU A 65 -6.47 -4.57 4.05
N VAL A 66 -6.58 -4.81 2.75
CA VAL A 66 -6.86 -3.74 1.78
C VAL A 66 -8.35 -3.43 1.84
N LEU A 67 -8.70 -2.28 2.40
CA LEU A 67 -10.10 -1.88 2.59
C LEU A 67 -10.67 -1.21 1.34
N GLU A 68 -9.90 -0.36 0.69
CA GLU A 68 -10.41 0.46 -0.41
C GLU A 68 -9.26 1.00 -1.29
N LEU A 69 -9.53 1.07 -2.60
CA LEU A 69 -8.71 1.81 -3.55
C LEU A 69 -9.36 3.17 -3.79
N LEU A 70 -8.83 4.20 -3.13
CA LEU A 70 -9.37 5.57 -3.20
C LEU A 70 -9.07 6.24 -4.55
N TYR A 71 -7.97 5.86 -5.19
CA TYR A 71 -7.60 6.37 -6.50
C TYR A 71 -6.66 5.40 -7.21
N GLN A 72 -6.92 5.18 -8.49
CA GLN A 72 -6.06 4.42 -9.39
C GLN A 72 -5.96 5.18 -10.71
N PRO A 73 -4.77 5.63 -11.13
CA PRO A 73 -4.62 6.43 -12.35
C PRO A 73 -5.09 5.68 -13.60
N GLU A 74 -4.86 4.37 -13.66
CA GLU A 74 -5.31 3.54 -14.78
C GLU A 74 -6.85 3.50 -14.88
N ALA A 75 -7.57 3.54 -13.74
CA ALA A 75 -9.03 3.62 -13.71
C ALA A 75 -9.55 5.04 -14.02
N ALA A 76 -8.74 6.07 -13.77
CA ALA A 76 -9.01 7.45 -14.12
C ALA A 76 -8.66 7.80 -15.59
N GLY A 77 -8.12 6.84 -16.36
CA GLY A 77 -7.68 7.05 -17.75
C GLY A 77 -6.30 7.71 -17.89
N GLU A 78 -5.56 7.84 -16.79
CA GLU A 78 -4.21 8.41 -16.75
C GLU A 78 -3.16 7.33 -17.02
N PHE A 79 -3.04 6.97 -18.30
CA PHE A 79 -2.02 6.04 -18.77
C PHE A 79 -0.68 6.78 -18.95
N HIS A 80 0.23 6.61 -18.00
CA HIS A 80 1.61 7.07 -18.15
C HIS A 80 2.31 6.18 -19.20
N ARG A 81 2.63 6.73 -20.38
CA ARG A 81 3.40 6.07 -21.46
C ARG A 81 4.90 6.38 -21.35
#